data_AF-A0A326UBC3-F1
#
_entry.id   AF-A0A326UBC3-F1
#
_cell.length_a   1.000
_cell.length_b   1.000
_cell.length_c   1.000
_cell.angle_alpha   90.00
_cell.angle_beta   90.00
_cell.angle_gamma   90.00
#
_symmetry.space_group_name_H-M   'P 1'
#
loop_
_entity.id
_entity.type
_entity.pdbx_description
1 polymer ?
#
loop_
_entity_poly.entity_id
_entity_poly.type
_entity_poly.pdbx_seq_one_letter_code
_entity_poly.pdbx_strand_id
1 'polypeptide(L)'
;MIRNLYRVYLYAVYIALLDYIVFATSRFLEALFRFVLPHEGNVSTQFTQATIFAVVSWVLAGALIVLHVWLIRRDIQNHPEARGSAIRHFFLNLAQGANALTAFYTLLFAFQILTLTNGAGVQWSLAAGISTLALWGWLQWERQHSLPATNGARFWERLHLFGVQAVLLLTVGWPWDNGVRTLMEMGMQGSTRLCSYYGSYSYCETYQLFWVIVSMFWPLACWFFYAWLTRNETGKVARFLLHGLGFAWGIVLLLNGVNMLGNVLFSALYGHPLPLKEIFGREANHNFLVYLVLALIVMGVYVWLYARGMRQGLLERPVGRLILVAIVTIVSAGSFWVGCGLTLYNALQLADVKAWINCLSIILAGLAFVPLDLYLLWRVRRDPQNAQGPRRGVVLFLLGAGILAGVIGAASALYAFGSSVLGSALENGTQVMHAGLSAFLIGLILFCIYFLAGYREHLLVFHKEPAPSAPQLTTLEAILDAFRADQITREQALTALRTYMEIHHQQEPEVRPPSVSEEEARPSKPDEEQ
;
A
#
# COMPACT_ATOMS: atom_id res chain seq x y z
N MET A 1 4.99 -12.02 -27.10
CA MET A 1 5.64 -10.80 -26.61
C MET A 1 5.19 -9.55 -27.36
N ILE A 2 5.39 -9.45 -28.69
CA ILE A 2 5.06 -8.26 -29.51
C ILE A 2 3.60 -7.81 -29.37
N ARG A 3 2.63 -8.73 -29.39
CA ARG A 3 1.20 -8.41 -29.19
C ARG A 3 0.90 -7.79 -27.82
N ASN A 4 1.59 -8.23 -26.77
CA ASN A 4 1.42 -7.65 -25.43
C ASN A 4 1.98 -6.22 -25.40
N LEU A 5 3.11 -5.98 -26.06
CA LEU A 5 3.67 -4.63 -26.19
C LEU A 5 2.73 -3.69 -26.97
N TYR A 6 2.11 -4.19 -28.04
CA TYR A 6 1.08 -3.45 -28.79
C TYR A 6 -0.12 -3.08 -27.91
N ARG A 7 -0.63 -4.01 -27.09
CA ARG A 7 -1.71 -3.74 -26.12
C ARG A 7 -1.30 -2.72 -25.07
N VAL A 8 -0.08 -2.83 -24.53
CA VAL A 8 0.47 -1.86 -23.58
C VAL A 8 0.49 -0.46 -24.20
N TYR A 9 0.97 -0.31 -25.43
CA TYR A 9 0.95 0.96 -26.16
C TYR A 9 -0.48 1.52 -26.29
N LEU A 10 -1.43 0.71 -26.77
CA LEU A 10 -2.81 1.17 -26.99
C LEU A 10 -3.45 1.70 -25.69
N TYR A 11 -3.31 0.97 -24.58
CA TYR A 11 -3.89 1.39 -23.31
C TYR A 11 -3.14 2.57 -22.69
N ALA A 12 -1.81 2.61 -22.77
CA ALA A 12 -1.03 3.72 -22.24
C ALA A 12 -1.39 5.05 -22.93
N VAL A 13 -1.46 5.05 -24.27
CA VAL A 13 -1.83 6.26 -25.03
C VAL A 13 -3.29 6.63 -24.80
N TYR A 14 -4.21 5.65 -24.78
CA TYR A 14 -5.61 5.91 -24.49
C TYR A 14 -5.82 6.57 -23.12
N ILE A 15 -5.17 6.06 -22.06
CA ILE A 15 -5.26 6.66 -20.72
C ILE A 15 -4.63 8.05 -20.69
N ALA A 16 -3.47 8.25 -21.30
CA ALA A 16 -2.81 9.57 -21.36
C ALA A 16 -3.68 10.63 -22.06
N LEU A 17 -4.39 10.25 -23.13
CA LEU A 17 -5.32 11.15 -23.83
C LEU A 17 -6.55 11.48 -22.96
N LEU A 18 -7.06 10.52 -22.18
CA LEU A 18 -8.17 10.76 -21.25
C LEU A 18 -7.75 11.71 -20.12
N ASP A 19 -6.57 11.50 -19.53
CA ASP A 19 -6.04 12.39 -18.48
C ASP A 19 -5.79 13.81 -19.02
N TYR A 20 -5.35 13.93 -20.28
CA TYR A 20 -5.23 15.23 -20.96
C TYR A 20 -6.57 15.93 -21.14
N ILE A 21 -7.63 15.19 -21.53
CA ILE A 21 -9.00 15.73 -21.59
C ILE A 21 -9.48 16.17 -20.20
N VAL A 22 -9.20 15.41 -19.15
CA VAL A 22 -9.54 15.79 -17.77
C VAL A 22 -8.84 17.08 -17.38
N PHE A 23 -7.56 17.23 -17.71
CA PHE A 23 -6.83 18.46 -17.44
C PHE A 23 -7.43 19.66 -18.18
N ALA A 24 -7.74 19.52 -19.47
CA ALA A 24 -8.38 20.58 -20.26
C ALA A 24 -9.76 20.95 -19.72
N THR A 25 -10.55 19.95 -19.34
CA THR A 25 -11.87 20.14 -18.72
C THR A 25 -11.76 20.84 -17.36
N SER A 26 -10.75 20.49 -16.56
CA SER A 26 -10.48 21.14 -15.28
C SER A 26 -10.14 22.62 -15.46
N ARG A 27 -9.35 22.99 -16.48
CA ARG A 27 -9.05 24.40 -16.78
C ARG A 27 -10.29 25.18 -17.19
N PHE A 28 -11.15 24.57 -18.00
CA PHE A 28 -12.42 25.18 -18.40
C PHE A 28 -13.37 25.38 -17.22
N LEU A 29 -13.56 24.33 -16.40
CA LEU A 29 -14.39 24.40 -15.20
C LEU A 29 -13.83 25.40 -14.18
N GLU A 30 -12.52 25.48 -14.01
CA GLU A 30 -11.86 26.47 -13.15
C GLU A 30 -12.24 27.89 -13.59
N ALA A 31 -12.17 28.18 -14.89
CA ALA A 31 -12.55 29.48 -15.43
C ALA A 31 -14.07 29.76 -15.28
N LEU A 32 -14.92 28.74 -15.44
CA LEU A 32 -16.35 28.87 -15.17
C LEU A 32 -16.64 29.18 -13.70
N PHE A 33 -15.97 28.48 -12.76
CA PHE A 33 -16.16 28.72 -11.33
C PHE A 33 -15.71 30.10 -10.89
N ARG A 34 -14.78 30.76 -11.60
CA ARG A 34 -14.40 32.15 -11.33
C ARG A 34 -15.52 33.17 -11.62
N PHE A 35 -16.57 32.81 -12.36
CA PHE A 35 -17.76 33.66 -12.50
C PHE A 35 -18.71 33.57 -11.31
N VAL A 36 -18.71 32.44 -10.59
CA VAL A 36 -19.64 32.17 -9.50
C VAL A 36 -19.00 32.42 -8.13
N LEU A 37 -17.69 32.17 -8.02
CA LEU A 37 -16.93 32.26 -6.77
C LEU A 37 -16.03 33.50 -6.77
N PRO A 38 -15.81 34.15 -5.60
CA PRO A 38 -15.00 35.36 -5.51
C PRO A 38 -13.61 35.20 -6.14
N HIS A 39 -13.24 36.12 -7.03
CA HIS A 39 -11.92 36.16 -7.67
C HIS A 39 -11.51 37.59 -8.00
N GLU A 40 -10.21 37.88 -7.90
CA GLU A 40 -9.62 39.15 -8.33
C GLU A 40 -8.97 38.99 -9.71
N GLY A 41 -9.34 39.84 -10.67
CA GLY A 41 -8.71 39.89 -12.00
C GLY A 41 -9.69 39.82 -13.17
N ASN A 42 -9.16 39.88 -14.40
CA ASN A 42 -9.95 39.85 -15.62
C ASN A 42 -10.40 38.42 -15.99
N VAL A 43 -11.58 38.04 -15.50
CA VAL A 43 -12.19 36.70 -15.69
C VAL A 43 -12.49 36.40 -17.17
N SER A 44 -12.81 37.42 -17.99
CA SER A 44 -13.23 37.24 -19.39
C SER A 44 -12.09 36.69 -20.27
N THR A 45 -10.88 37.21 -20.12
CA THR A 45 -9.71 36.74 -20.88
C THR A 45 -9.36 35.30 -20.52
N GLN A 46 -9.33 34.99 -19.22
CA GLN A 46 -9.03 33.64 -18.73
C GLN A 46 -10.07 32.62 -19.19
N PHE A 47 -11.36 33.00 -19.16
CA PHE A 47 -12.44 32.16 -19.67
C PHE A 47 -12.31 31.88 -21.16
N THR A 48 -12.05 32.92 -21.96
CA THR A 48 -11.87 32.76 -23.41
C THR A 48 -10.70 31.84 -23.72
N GLN A 49 -9.56 32.02 -23.06
CA GLN A 49 -8.38 31.17 -23.22
C GLN A 49 -8.64 29.72 -22.80
N ALA A 50 -9.29 29.51 -21.65
CA ALA A 50 -9.62 28.17 -21.16
C ALA A 50 -10.64 27.46 -22.07
N THR A 51 -11.59 28.21 -22.64
CA THR A 51 -12.59 27.68 -23.58
C THR A 51 -11.93 27.24 -24.88
N ILE A 52 -11.10 28.10 -25.48
CA ILE A 52 -10.35 27.77 -26.71
C ILE A 52 -9.45 26.55 -26.46
N PHE A 53 -8.72 26.54 -25.34
CA PHE A 53 -7.88 25.40 -24.97
C PHE A 53 -8.70 24.12 -24.85
N ALA A 54 -9.80 24.13 -24.09
CA ALA A 54 -10.64 22.95 -23.93
C ALA A 54 -11.21 22.46 -25.25
N VAL A 55 -11.79 23.33 -26.08
CA VAL A 55 -12.35 22.94 -27.38
C VAL A 55 -11.28 22.31 -28.27
N VAL A 56 -10.11 22.94 -28.40
CA VAL A 56 -9.01 22.40 -29.22
C VAL A 56 -8.51 21.07 -28.66
N SER A 57 -8.30 20.97 -27.35
CA SER A 57 -7.87 19.73 -26.69
C SER A 57 -8.87 18.60 -26.89
N TRP A 58 -10.17 18.86 -26.73
CA TRP A 58 -11.24 17.87 -26.93
C TRP A 58 -11.32 17.40 -28.38
N VAL A 59 -11.19 18.30 -29.36
CA VAL A 59 -11.20 17.93 -30.78
C VAL A 59 -10.01 17.04 -31.11
N LEU A 60 -8.79 17.45 -30.74
CA LEU A 60 -7.57 16.70 -31.08
C LEU A 60 -7.47 15.38 -30.30
N ALA A 61 -7.59 15.43 -28.97
CA ALA A 61 -7.48 14.23 -28.14
C ALA A 61 -8.69 13.31 -28.34
N GLY A 62 -9.89 13.86 -28.51
CA GLY A 62 -11.10 13.10 -28.77
C GLY A 62 -11.01 12.29 -30.07
N ALA A 63 -10.51 12.90 -31.16
CA ALA A 63 -10.28 12.17 -32.42
C ALA A 63 -9.29 11.00 -32.24
N LEU A 64 -8.19 11.23 -31.50
CA LEU A 64 -7.21 10.19 -31.20
C LEU A 64 -7.76 9.11 -30.26
N ILE A 65 -8.60 9.48 -29.30
CA ILE A 65 -9.29 8.53 -28.41
C ILE A 65 -10.22 7.64 -29.23
N VAL A 66 -11.03 8.21 -30.12
CA VAL A 66 -11.93 7.42 -31.01
C VAL A 66 -11.13 6.42 -31.83
N LEU A 67 -9.98 6.84 -32.39
CA LEU A 67 -9.07 5.95 -33.10
C LEU A 67 -8.54 4.83 -32.21
N HIS A 68 -8.07 5.14 -30.99
CA HIS A 68 -7.54 4.12 -30.06
C HIS A 68 -8.62 3.16 -29.57
N VAL A 69 -9.83 3.65 -29.30
CA VAL A 69 -10.98 2.80 -28.95
C VAL A 69 -11.33 1.87 -30.11
N TRP A 70 -11.31 2.36 -31.35
CA TRP A 70 -11.52 1.51 -32.52
C TRP A 70 -10.43 0.43 -32.65
N LEU A 71 -9.15 0.79 -32.47
CA LEU A 71 -8.03 -0.16 -32.49
C LEU A 71 -8.15 -1.21 -31.37
N ILE A 72 -8.52 -0.80 -30.16
CA ILE A 72 -8.74 -1.71 -29.02
C ILE A 72 -9.90 -2.67 -29.32
N ARG A 73 -11.02 -2.15 -29.83
CA ARG A 73 -12.18 -2.99 -30.20
C ARG A 73 -11.82 -3.98 -31.31
N ARG A 74 -11.05 -3.55 -32.31
CA ARG A 74 -10.54 -4.41 -33.37
C ARG A 74 -9.60 -5.51 -32.83
N ASP A 75 -8.69 -5.18 -31.91
CA ASP A 75 -7.84 -6.19 -31.25
C ASP A 75 -8.69 -7.20 -30.48
N ILE A 76 -9.71 -6.75 -29.75
CA ILE A 76 -10.62 -7.65 -29.00
C ILE A 76 -11.43 -8.54 -29.94
N GLN A 77 -11.89 -8.02 -31.08
CA GLN A 77 -12.61 -8.82 -32.08
C GLN A 77 -11.71 -9.91 -32.67
N ASN A 78 -10.45 -9.58 -32.99
CA ASN A 78 -9.48 -10.53 -33.53
C ASN A 78 -8.97 -11.51 -32.46
N HIS A 79 -8.92 -11.08 -31.20
CA HIS A 79 -8.35 -11.80 -30.06
C HIS A 79 -9.26 -11.66 -28.82
N PRO A 80 -10.32 -12.48 -28.69
CA PRO A 80 -11.28 -12.38 -27.60
C PRO A 80 -10.65 -12.44 -26.19
N GLU A 81 -9.53 -13.13 -26.04
CA GLU A 81 -8.77 -13.21 -24.79
C GLU A 81 -8.20 -11.85 -24.32
N ALA A 82 -8.06 -10.87 -25.24
CA ALA A 82 -7.65 -9.51 -24.91
C ALA A 82 -8.66 -8.82 -23.97
N ARG A 83 -9.94 -9.17 -24.09
CA ARG A 83 -11.05 -8.52 -23.37
C ARG A 83 -10.90 -8.59 -21.86
N GLY A 84 -10.46 -9.73 -21.34
CA GLY A 84 -10.23 -10.00 -19.91
C GLY A 84 -8.75 -10.16 -19.54
N SER A 85 -7.86 -9.61 -20.37
CA SER A 85 -6.41 -9.74 -20.19
C SER A 85 -5.90 -8.93 -19.01
N ALA A 86 -4.82 -9.40 -18.37
CA ALA A 86 -4.20 -8.71 -17.25
C ALA A 86 -3.71 -7.29 -17.63
N ILE A 87 -3.29 -7.06 -18.88
CA ILE A 87 -2.81 -5.76 -19.37
C ILE A 87 -3.94 -4.72 -19.35
N ARG A 88 -5.10 -5.04 -19.92
CA ARG A 88 -6.27 -4.14 -19.90
C ARG A 88 -6.65 -3.79 -18.46
N HIS A 89 -6.79 -4.81 -17.61
CA HIS A 89 -7.18 -4.60 -16.22
C HIS A 89 -6.12 -3.85 -15.43
N PHE A 90 -4.82 -4.02 -15.70
CA PHE A 90 -3.77 -3.20 -15.10
C PHE A 90 -3.98 -1.72 -15.40
N PHE A 91 -4.08 -1.33 -16.68
CA PHE A 91 -4.23 0.07 -17.06
C PHE A 91 -5.54 0.69 -16.59
N LEU A 92 -6.68 -0.02 -16.75
CA LEU A 92 -7.98 0.50 -16.29
C LEU A 92 -8.02 0.68 -14.78
N ASN A 93 -7.54 -0.30 -14.00
CA ASN A 93 -7.55 -0.19 -12.53
C ASN A 93 -6.53 0.81 -12.00
N LEU A 94 -5.36 0.94 -12.64
CA LEU A 94 -4.37 1.94 -12.27
C LEU A 94 -4.90 3.35 -12.52
N ALA A 95 -5.43 3.61 -13.71
CA ALA A 95 -6.00 4.91 -14.08
C ALA A 95 -7.21 5.25 -13.19
N GLN A 96 -8.07 4.26 -12.94
CA GLN A 96 -9.22 4.44 -12.06
C GLN A 96 -8.78 4.75 -10.62
N GLY A 97 -7.83 4.00 -10.08
CA GLY A 97 -7.31 4.24 -8.74
C GLY A 97 -6.64 5.60 -8.58
N ALA A 98 -5.81 5.99 -9.55
CA ALA A 98 -5.17 7.30 -9.58
C ALA A 98 -6.21 8.43 -9.61
N ASN A 99 -7.17 8.37 -10.53
CA ASN A 99 -8.23 9.39 -10.63
C ASN A 99 -9.11 9.44 -9.38
N ALA A 100 -9.40 8.30 -8.74
CA ALA A 100 -10.14 8.29 -7.46
C ALA A 100 -9.39 9.04 -6.36
N LEU A 101 -8.08 8.81 -6.24
CA LEU A 101 -7.25 9.48 -5.24
C LEU A 101 -7.08 10.97 -5.56
N THR A 102 -6.84 11.33 -6.81
CA THR A 102 -6.76 12.74 -7.23
C THR A 102 -8.07 13.47 -6.95
N ALA A 103 -9.21 12.88 -7.30
CA ALA A 103 -10.53 13.41 -6.97
C ALA A 103 -10.72 13.59 -5.46
N PHE A 104 -10.37 12.57 -4.68
CA PHE A 104 -10.47 12.62 -3.23
C PHE A 104 -9.67 13.80 -2.64
N TYR A 105 -8.38 13.93 -2.98
CA TYR A 105 -7.52 14.97 -2.40
C TYR A 105 -7.88 16.38 -2.88
N THR A 106 -8.21 16.55 -4.16
CA THR A 106 -8.58 17.87 -4.71
C THR A 106 -9.90 18.36 -4.12
N LEU A 107 -10.90 17.48 -3.94
CA LEU A 107 -12.15 17.85 -3.27
C LEU A 107 -11.98 18.06 -1.76
N LEU A 108 -11.17 17.23 -1.09
CA LEU A 108 -10.83 17.45 0.32
C LEU A 108 -10.21 18.84 0.52
N PHE A 109 -9.24 19.20 -0.32
CA PHE A 109 -8.59 20.50 -0.27
C PHE A 109 -9.55 21.64 -0.61
N ALA A 110 -10.46 21.46 -1.59
CA ALA A 110 -11.53 22.42 -1.86
C ALA A 110 -12.42 22.65 -0.63
N PHE A 111 -12.85 21.59 0.05
CA PHE A 111 -13.66 21.70 1.27
C PHE A 111 -12.90 22.38 2.41
N GLN A 112 -11.60 22.10 2.55
CA GLN A 112 -10.74 22.79 3.51
C GLN A 112 -10.62 24.29 3.20
N ILE A 113 -10.44 24.68 1.93
CA ILE A 113 -10.43 26.11 1.55
C ILE A 113 -11.78 26.76 1.84
N LEU A 114 -12.89 26.08 1.55
CA LEU A 114 -14.25 26.56 1.81
C LEU A 114 -14.56 26.71 3.31
N THR A 115 -13.75 26.12 4.20
CA THR A 115 -13.85 26.44 5.62
C THR A 115 -13.57 27.90 5.91
N LEU A 116 -12.80 28.59 5.05
CA LEU A 116 -12.46 30.01 5.19
C LEU A 116 -13.39 30.87 4.32
N THR A 117 -13.77 32.05 4.81
CA THR A 117 -14.56 33.02 4.02
C THR A 117 -13.84 33.56 2.78
N ASN A 118 -12.50 33.59 2.77
CA ASN A 118 -11.70 34.18 1.69
C ASN A 118 -11.16 33.10 0.73
N GLY A 119 -11.96 32.09 0.39
CA GLY A 119 -11.57 30.81 -0.25
C GLY A 119 -10.85 30.87 -1.61
N ALA A 120 -9.75 31.60 -1.71
CA ALA A 120 -8.91 31.71 -2.90
C ALA A 120 -8.34 30.34 -3.29
N GLY A 121 -8.40 30.03 -4.58
CA GLY A 121 -7.88 28.76 -5.13
C GLY A 121 -8.87 27.60 -5.09
N VAL A 122 -10.04 27.74 -4.45
CA VAL A 122 -11.08 26.69 -4.42
C VAL A 122 -11.54 26.28 -5.83
N GLN A 123 -11.54 27.22 -6.78
CA GLN A 123 -12.01 27.01 -8.15
C GLN A 123 -11.23 25.89 -8.84
N TRP A 124 -9.91 25.90 -8.73
CA TRP A 124 -9.05 24.88 -9.34
C TRP A 124 -9.29 23.52 -8.70
N SER A 125 -9.37 23.46 -7.37
CA SER A 125 -9.54 22.23 -6.61
C SER A 125 -10.88 21.56 -6.87
N LEU A 126 -11.98 22.34 -6.93
CA LEU A 126 -13.30 21.84 -7.33
C LEU A 126 -13.30 21.34 -8.78
N ALA A 127 -12.73 22.13 -9.70
CA ALA A 127 -12.70 21.78 -11.12
C ALA A 127 -11.90 20.51 -11.41
N ALA A 128 -10.72 20.37 -10.80
CA ALA A 128 -9.90 19.17 -10.88
C ALA A 128 -10.61 17.97 -10.26
N GLY A 129 -11.23 18.15 -9.09
CA GLY A 129 -11.97 17.10 -8.39
C GLY A 129 -13.16 16.57 -9.17
N ILE A 130 -14.00 17.46 -9.71
CA ILE A 130 -15.18 17.09 -10.50
C ILE A 130 -14.77 16.40 -11.81
N SER A 131 -13.75 16.92 -12.51
CA SER A 131 -13.29 16.33 -13.77
C SER A 131 -12.69 14.93 -13.58
N THR A 132 -11.88 14.75 -12.54
CA THR A 132 -11.28 13.44 -12.21
C THR A 132 -12.33 12.44 -11.71
N LEU A 133 -13.35 12.87 -10.96
CA LEU A 133 -14.51 12.04 -10.63
C LEU A 133 -15.30 11.60 -11.87
N ALA A 134 -15.49 12.50 -12.83
CA ALA A 134 -16.18 12.17 -14.07
C ALA A 134 -15.42 11.10 -14.86
N LEU A 135 -14.09 11.23 -14.98
CA LEU A 135 -13.26 10.19 -15.60
C LEU A 135 -13.27 8.88 -14.80
N TRP A 136 -13.21 8.94 -13.47
CA TRP A 136 -13.37 7.75 -12.63
C TRP A 136 -14.69 7.03 -12.90
N GLY A 137 -15.79 7.79 -13.03
CA GLY A 137 -17.11 7.27 -13.35
C GLY A 137 -17.16 6.61 -14.73
N TRP A 138 -16.53 7.24 -15.73
CA TRP A 138 -16.37 6.68 -17.08
C TRP A 138 -15.59 5.36 -17.06
N LEU A 139 -14.45 5.32 -16.36
CA LEU A 139 -13.63 4.11 -16.24
C LEU A 139 -14.34 3.00 -15.46
N GLN A 140 -15.12 3.35 -14.44
CA GLN A 140 -15.95 2.39 -13.70
C GLN A 140 -17.03 1.80 -14.60
N TRP A 141 -17.68 2.61 -15.42
CA TRP A 141 -18.65 2.15 -16.40
C TRP A 141 -18.01 1.20 -17.41
N GLU A 142 -16.84 1.54 -17.95
CA GLU A 142 -16.10 0.66 -18.87
C GLU A 142 -15.72 -0.67 -18.19
N ARG A 143 -15.27 -0.62 -16.93
CA ARG A 143 -14.90 -1.81 -16.14
C ARG A 143 -16.07 -2.78 -15.97
N GLN A 144 -17.28 -2.27 -15.73
CA GLN A 144 -18.48 -3.10 -15.59
C GLN A 144 -18.82 -3.90 -16.87
N HIS A 145 -18.38 -3.42 -18.04
CA HIS A 145 -18.58 -4.10 -19.33
C HIS A 145 -17.46 -5.11 -19.67
N SER A 146 -16.42 -5.20 -18.84
CA SER A 146 -15.28 -6.10 -19.01
C SER A 146 -15.03 -6.94 -17.76
N LEU A 147 -15.61 -8.14 -17.71
CA LEU A 147 -15.36 -9.07 -16.63
C LEU A 147 -13.92 -9.61 -16.67
N PRO A 148 -13.22 -9.69 -15.53
CA PRO A 148 -11.85 -10.21 -15.46
C PRO A 148 -11.83 -11.72 -15.76
N ALA A 149 -11.21 -12.09 -16.88
CA ALA A 149 -11.10 -13.49 -17.31
C ALA A 149 -9.90 -14.24 -16.72
N THR A 150 -8.87 -13.52 -16.24
CA THR A 150 -7.60 -14.11 -15.77
C THR A 150 -7.34 -13.80 -14.29
N ASN A 151 -6.54 -14.64 -13.62
CA ASN A 151 -6.11 -14.40 -12.25
C ASN A 151 -5.32 -13.08 -12.11
N GLY A 152 -4.50 -12.74 -13.11
CA GLY A 152 -3.80 -11.46 -13.17
C GLY A 152 -4.74 -10.27 -13.25
N ALA A 153 -5.81 -10.34 -14.05
CA ALA A 153 -6.83 -9.30 -14.11
C ALA A 153 -7.53 -9.09 -12.77
N ARG A 154 -7.90 -10.19 -12.08
CA ARG A 154 -8.52 -10.14 -10.74
C ARG A 154 -7.57 -9.58 -9.68
N PHE A 155 -6.28 -9.88 -9.78
CA PHE A 155 -5.26 -9.32 -8.88
C PHE A 155 -5.24 -7.79 -8.97
N TRP A 156 -5.18 -7.22 -10.19
CA TRP A 156 -5.16 -5.77 -10.38
C TRP A 156 -6.44 -5.07 -9.92
N GLU A 157 -7.60 -5.69 -10.15
CA GLU A 157 -8.87 -5.17 -9.65
C GLU A 157 -8.90 -5.11 -8.12
N ARG A 158 -8.48 -6.19 -7.46
CA ARG A 158 -8.38 -6.22 -5.99
C ARG A 158 -7.35 -5.25 -5.47
N LEU A 159 -6.20 -5.12 -6.14
CA LEU A 159 -5.16 -4.17 -5.76
C LEU A 159 -5.68 -2.73 -5.80
N HIS A 160 -6.41 -2.35 -6.85
CA HIS A 160 -7.04 -1.04 -6.93
C HIS A 160 -8.09 -0.84 -5.82
N LEU A 161 -9.06 -1.76 -5.70
CA LEU A 161 -10.18 -1.61 -4.78
C LEU A 161 -9.71 -1.54 -3.31
N PHE A 162 -8.89 -2.50 -2.88
CA PHE A 162 -8.38 -2.53 -1.52
C PHE A 162 -7.24 -1.52 -1.31
N GLY A 163 -6.45 -1.22 -2.34
CA GLY A 163 -5.37 -0.25 -2.27
C GLY A 163 -5.87 1.18 -2.10
N VAL A 164 -6.86 1.61 -2.87
CA VAL A 164 -7.48 2.93 -2.68
C VAL A 164 -8.15 3.02 -1.32
N GLN A 165 -8.88 1.97 -0.90
CA GLN A 165 -9.48 1.94 0.43
C GLN A 165 -8.42 2.04 1.55
N ALA A 166 -7.25 1.43 1.38
CA ALA A 166 -6.14 1.55 2.31
C ALA A 166 -5.56 2.97 2.34
N VAL A 167 -5.32 3.59 1.18
CA VAL A 167 -4.82 4.98 1.12
C VAL A 167 -5.82 5.94 1.77
N LEU A 168 -7.12 5.81 1.45
CA LEU A 168 -8.17 6.62 2.08
C LEU A 168 -8.13 6.50 3.60
N LEU A 169 -8.00 5.27 4.14
CA LEU A 169 -7.88 5.06 5.57
C LEU A 169 -6.67 5.78 6.20
N LEU A 170 -5.50 5.68 5.58
CA LEU A 170 -4.28 6.33 6.04
C LEU A 170 -4.40 7.86 6.04
N THR A 171 -5.28 8.42 5.21
CA THR A 171 -5.49 9.87 5.11
C THR A 171 -6.52 10.44 6.09
N VAL A 172 -7.40 9.61 6.67
CA VAL A 172 -8.48 10.06 7.57
C VAL A 172 -7.96 10.88 8.76
N GLY A 173 -6.77 10.55 9.27
CA GLY A 173 -6.24 11.17 10.48
C GLY A 173 -6.04 12.67 10.38
N TRP A 174 -5.59 13.18 9.22
CA TRP A 174 -5.25 14.60 9.08
C TRP A 174 -6.48 15.52 9.02
N PRO A 175 -7.49 15.29 8.15
CA PRO A 175 -8.71 16.09 8.15
C PRO A 175 -9.49 16.00 9.45
N TRP A 176 -9.47 14.82 10.09
CA TRP A 176 -10.12 14.61 11.38
C TRP A 176 -9.49 15.48 12.47
N ASP A 177 -8.16 15.42 12.63
CA ASP A 177 -7.43 16.23 13.61
C ASP A 177 -7.65 17.74 13.38
N ASN A 178 -7.51 18.20 12.13
CA ASN A 178 -7.72 19.61 11.79
C ASN A 178 -9.17 20.06 12.08
N GLY A 179 -10.16 19.25 11.68
CA GLY A 179 -11.56 19.54 11.92
C GLY A 179 -11.89 19.64 13.41
N VAL A 180 -11.46 18.65 14.20
CA VAL A 180 -11.73 18.63 15.64
C VAL A 180 -11.03 19.80 16.37
N ARG A 181 -9.77 20.11 16.05
CA ARG A 181 -9.08 21.27 16.61
C ARG A 181 -9.79 22.58 16.30
N THR A 182 -10.25 22.74 15.07
CA THR A 182 -10.99 23.94 14.65
C THR A 182 -12.31 24.04 15.42
N LEU A 183 -13.05 22.93 15.58
CA LEU A 183 -14.29 22.89 16.36
C LEU A 183 -14.07 23.18 17.85
N MET A 184 -13.01 22.62 18.44
CA MET A 184 -12.62 22.88 19.83
C MET A 184 -12.30 24.35 20.05
N GLU A 185 -11.50 24.96 19.18
CA GLU A 185 -11.17 26.39 19.26
C GLU A 185 -12.41 27.28 19.13
N MET A 186 -13.30 26.99 18.17
CA MET A 186 -14.57 27.71 18.03
C MET A 186 -15.43 27.60 19.30
N GLY A 187 -15.46 26.42 19.92
CA GLY A 187 -16.17 26.18 21.17
C GLY A 187 -15.58 26.94 22.36
N MET A 188 -14.24 26.97 22.48
CA MET A 188 -13.55 27.70 23.55
C MET A 188 -13.69 29.22 23.40
N GLN A 189 -13.64 29.74 22.18
CA GLN A 189 -13.78 31.18 21.91
C GLN A 189 -15.24 31.63 21.82
N GLY A 190 -16.20 30.71 21.68
CA GLY A 190 -17.61 31.03 21.44
C GLY A 190 -17.85 31.77 20.12
N SER A 191 -16.96 31.61 19.15
CA SER A 191 -16.91 32.39 17.90
C SER A 191 -16.39 31.55 16.74
N THR A 192 -16.96 31.74 15.54
CA THR A 192 -16.40 31.18 14.30
C THR A 192 -15.25 32.01 13.75
N ARG A 193 -15.05 33.22 14.27
CA ARG A 193 -13.90 34.07 13.96
C ARG A 193 -12.75 33.72 14.90
N LEU A 194 -11.75 33.04 14.36
CA LEU A 194 -10.55 32.60 15.08
C LEU A 194 -9.39 33.53 14.76
N CYS A 195 -8.73 34.05 15.80
CA CYS A 195 -7.58 34.93 15.65
C CYS A 195 -6.28 34.23 16.07
N SER A 196 -5.30 34.20 15.17
CA SER A 196 -3.91 33.79 15.46
C SER A 196 -3.04 35.03 15.65
N TYR A 197 -2.10 34.96 16.59
CA TYR A 197 -1.16 36.05 16.89
C TYR A 197 0.26 35.63 16.50
N TYR A 198 0.83 36.32 15.51
CA TYR A 198 2.22 36.16 15.07
C TYR A 198 3.02 37.38 15.50
N GLY A 199 3.55 37.34 16.73
CA GLY A 199 4.20 38.50 17.34
C GLY A 199 3.20 39.64 17.57
N SER A 200 3.39 40.78 16.90
CA SER A 200 2.49 41.93 16.96
C SER A 200 1.35 41.88 15.93
N TYR A 201 1.38 40.96 14.97
CA TYR A 201 0.36 40.84 13.94
C TYR A 201 -0.74 39.88 14.37
N SER A 202 -1.98 40.36 14.44
CA SER A 202 -3.17 39.52 14.64
C SER A 202 -3.84 39.23 13.30
N TYR A 203 -3.98 37.95 12.96
CA TYR A 203 -4.68 37.51 11.78
C TYR A 203 -5.94 36.75 12.18
N CYS A 204 -7.11 37.27 11.78
CA CYS A 204 -8.39 36.67 12.15
C CYS A 204 -9.11 36.13 10.91
N GLU A 205 -9.43 34.84 10.94
CA GLU A 205 -10.17 34.15 9.89
C GLU A 205 -11.57 33.81 10.38
N THR A 206 -12.57 33.95 9.50
CA THR A 206 -13.93 33.48 9.81
C THR A 206 -14.15 32.12 9.18
N TYR A 207 -14.55 31.18 10.02
CA TYR A 207 -14.78 29.80 9.63
C TYR A 207 -16.24 29.49 9.34
N GLN A 208 -16.47 28.66 8.33
CA GLN A 208 -17.78 28.12 8.01
C GLN A 208 -17.91 26.71 8.59
N LEU A 209 -18.72 26.58 9.64
CA LEU A 209 -18.92 25.32 10.38
C LEU A 209 -19.32 24.15 9.46
N PHE A 210 -20.19 24.41 8.49
CA PHE A 210 -20.64 23.41 7.52
C PHE A 210 -19.46 22.76 6.78
N TRP A 211 -18.56 23.56 6.21
CA TRP A 211 -17.42 23.03 5.46
C TRP A 211 -16.38 22.37 6.34
N VAL A 212 -16.24 22.79 7.62
CA VAL A 212 -15.40 22.10 8.60
C VAL A 212 -15.91 20.67 8.78
N ILE A 213 -17.22 20.50 9.00
CA ILE A 213 -17.85 19.18 9.15
C ILE A 213 -17.71 18.35 7.87
N VAL A 214 -17.99 18.95 6.70
CA VAL A 214 -17.86 18.25 5.40
C VAL A 214 -16.43 17.75 5.18
N SER A 215 -15.42 18.60 5.39
CA SER A 215 -14.01 18.23 5.21
C SER A 215 -13.57 17.12 6.18
N MET A 216 -14.10 17.13 7.41
CA MET A 216 -13.81 16.14 8.44
C MET A 216 -14.39 14.75 8.08
N PHE A 217 -15.62 14.70 7.55
CA PHE A 217 -16.31 13.44 7.24
C PHE A 217 -16.11 12.95 5.79
N TRP A 218 -15.56 13.78 4.90
CA TRP A 218 -15.31 13.42 3.51
C TRP A 218 -14.45 12.14 3.34
N PRO A 219 -13.32 11.96 4.05
CA PRO A 219 -12.54 10.72 3.97
C PRO A 219 -13.34 9.48 4.40
N LEU A 220 -14.17 9.61 5.44
CA LEU A 220 -15.04 8.52 5.90
C LEU A 220 -16.09 8.17 4.85
N ALA A 221 -16.72 9.18 4.22
CA ALA A 221 -17.69 8.96 3.15
C ALA A 221 -17.06 8.23 1.95
N CYS A 222 -15.88 8.67 1.49
CA CYS A 222 -15.14 7.99 0.42
C CYS A 222 -14.72 6.57 0.82
N TRP A 223 -14.30 6.37 2.06
CA TRP A 223 -13.93 5.06 2.57
C TRP A 223 -15.13 4.11 2.61
N PHE A 224 -16.30 4.56 3.10
CA PHE A 224 -17.54 3.77 3.09
C PHE A 224 -18.01 3.48 1.67
N PHE A 225 -17.86 4.43 0.75
CA PHE A 225 -18.16 4.21 -0.66
C PHE A 225 -17.31 3.08 -1.26
N TYR A 226 -16.00 3.08 -1.00
CA TYR A 226 -15.11 1.98 -1.42
C TYR A 226 -15.41 0.66 -0.69
N ALA A 227 -15.77 0.70 0.59
CA ALA A 227 -16.22 -0.48 1.33
C ALA A 227 -17.50 -1.08 0.73
N TRP A 228 -18.41 -0.22 0.27
CA TRP A 228 -19.62 -0.63 -0.42
C TRP A 228 -19.32 -1.24 -1.79
N LEU A 229 -18.39 -0.67 -2.56
CA LEU A 229 -17.93 -1.24 -3.83
C LEU A 229 -17.30 -2.63 -3.65
N THR A 230 -16.60 -2.87 -2.54
CA THR A 230 -15.93 -4.16 -2.26
C THR A 230 -16.81 -5.18 -1.52
N ARG A 231 -18.08 -4.86 -1.23
CA ARG A 231 -18.95 -5.72 -0.41
C ARG A 231 -19.17 -7.11 -1.01
N ASN A 232 -19.21 -7.20 -2.34
CA ASN A 232 -19.44 -8.44 -3.07
C ASN A 232 -18.14 -9.15 -3.50
N GLU A 233 -16.97 -8.57 -3.22
CA GLU A 233 -15.70 -9.14 -3.64
C GLU A 233 -15.35 -10.42 -2.85
N THR A 234 -14.91 -11.45 -3.56
CA THR A 234 -14.50 -12.74 -2.97
C THR A 234 -13.02 -12.77 -2.54
N GLY A 235 -12.29 -11.66 -2.70
CA GLY A 235 -10.87 -11.51 -2.38
C GLY A 235 -10.59 -11.57 -0.87
N LYS A 236 -10.71 -12.76 -0.28
CA LYS A 236 -10.61 -12.95 1.17
C LYS A 236 -9.25 -12.52 1.74
N VAL A 237 -8.14 -12.80 1.04
CA VAL A 237 -6.78 -12.40 1.43
C VAL A 237 -6.58 -10.89 1.39
N ALA A 238 -6.99 -10.24 0.29
CA ALA A 238 -6.83 -8.79 0.15
C ALA A 238 -7.65 -8.02 1.21
N ARG A 239 -8.87 -8.50 1.50
CA ARG A 239 -9.69 -7.98 2.61
C ARG A 239 -9.01 -8.17 3.96
N PHE A 240 -8.41 -9.33 4.19
CA PHE A 240 -7.66 -9.60 5.43
C PHE A 240 -6.44 -8.68 5.58
N LEU A 241 -5.67 -8.46 4.50
CA LEU A 241 -4.55 -7.51 4.48
C LEU A 241 -5.03 -6.08 4.76
N LEU A 242 -6.13 -5.64 4.13
CA LEU A 242 -6.72 -4.33 4.42
C LEU A 242 -7.11 -4.21 5.90
N HIS A 243 -7.70 -5.26 6.49
CA HIS A 243 -8.07 -5.22 7.91
C HIS A 243 -6.85 -5.16 8.82
N GLY A 244 -5.78 -5.90 8.49
CA GLY A 244 -4.50 -5.84 9.20
C GLY A 244 -3.85 -4.46 9.10
N LEU A 245 -3.84 -3.84 7.91
CA LEU A 245 -3.36 -2.48 7.70
C LEU A 245 -4.17 -1.45 8.48
N GLY A 246 -5.49 -1.59 8.52
CA GLY A 246 -6.33 -0.68 9.28
C GLY A 246 -6.18 -0.81 10.79
N PHE A 247 -5.96 -2.03 11.27
CA PHE A 247 -5.55 -2.24 12.66
C PHE A 247 -4.18 -1.61 12.95
N ALA A 248 -3.19 -1.83 12.07
CA ALA A 248 -1.86 -1.22 12.19
C ALA A 248 -1.93 0.32 12.24
N TRP A 249 -2.77 0.92 11.39
CA TRP A 249 -3.00 2.37 11.40
C TRP A 249 -3.62 2.86 12.70
N GLY A 250 -4.58 2.12 13.26
CA GLY A 250 -5.11 2.38 14.60
C GLY A 250 -4.03 2.39 15.68
N ILE A 251 -3.06 1.46 15.61
CA ILE A 251 -1.89 1.45 16.52
C ILE A 251 -1.00 2.68 16.29
N VAL A 252 -0.75 3.10 15.05
CA VAL A 252 0.02 4.34 14.78
C VAL A 252 -0.65 5.56 15.44
N LEU A 253 -1.96 5.69 15.31
CA LEU A 253 -2.73 6.76 15.97
C LEU A 253 -2.63 6.67 17.50
N LEU A 254 -2.70 5.44 18.05
CA LEU A 254 -2.54 5.21 19.49
C LEU A 254 -1.17 5.68 19.98
N LEU A 255 -0.11 5.27 19.29
CA LEU A 255 1.27 5.62 19.63
C LEU A 255 1.51 7.13 19.51
N ASN A 256 0.93 7.79 18.50
CA ASN A 256 0.98 9.25 18.38
C ASN A 256 0.27 9.93 19.57
N GLY A 257 -0.91 9.44 19.97
CA GLY A 257 -1.62 9.96 21.15
C GLY A 257 -0.82 9.77 22.44
N VAL A 258 -0.23 8.59 22.65
CA VAL A 258 0.64 8.31 23.81
C VAL A 258 1.89 9.18 23.79
N ASN A 259 2.49 9.41 22.61
CA ASN A 259 3.63 10.33 22.47
C ASN A 259 3.26 11.77 22.85
N MET A 260 2.13 12.28 22.36
CA MET A 260 1.65 13.62 22.71
C MET A 260 1.36 13.74 24.21
N LEU A 261 0.73 12.72 24.81
CA LEU A 261 0.50 12.67 26.25
C LEU A 261 1.82 12.64 27.04
N GLY A 262 2.79 11.84 26.59
CA GLY A 262 4.13 11.78 27.16
C GLY A 262 4.82 13.15 27.14
N ASN A 263 4.73 13.88 26.03
CA ASN A 263 5.28 15.23 25.92
C ASN A 263 4.66 16.17 26.96
N VAL A 264 3.33 16.18 27.10
CA VAL A 264 2.64 17.00 28.12
C VAL A 264 3.12 16.64 29.54
N LEU A 265 3.18 15.35 29.87
CA LEU A 265 3.57 14.87 31.19
C LEU A 265 5.03 15.18 31.52
N PHE A 266 5.95 14.92 30.60
CA PHE A 266 7.36 15.19 30.79
C PHE A 266 7.64 16.69 30.81
N SER A 267 7.01 17.50 29.95
CA SER A 267 7.13 18.96 30.01
C SER A 267 6.71 19.50 31.38
N ALA A 268 5.62 18.98 31.97
CA ALA A 268 5.24 19.32 33.34
C ALA A 268 6.29 18.85 34.37
N LEU A 269 6.81 17.63 34.25
CA LEU A 269 7.82 17.07 35.16
C LEU A 269 9.15 17.86 35.16
N TYR A 270 9.57 18.37 34.00
CA TYR A 270 10.77 19.20 33.83
C TYR A 270 10.53 20.69 34.14
N GLY A 271 9.39 21.07 34.72
CA GLY A 271 9.11 22.45 35.13
C GLY A 271 8.72 23.40 33.99
N HIS A 272 8.31 22.85 32.84
CA HIS A 272 7.87 23.61 31.67
C HIS A 272 6.43 23.22 31.26
N PRO A 273 5.41 23.42 32.12
CA PRO A 273 4.04 23.02 31.80
C PRO A 273 3.55 23.74 30.54
N LEU A 274 2.93 22.97 29.63
CA LEU A 274 2.40 23.49 28.38
C LEU A 274 1.08 24.25 28.63
N PRO A 275 0.86 25.41 27.99
CA PRO A 275 -0.40 26.12 28.12
C PRO A 275 -1.54 25.32 27.46
N LEU A 276 -2.76 25.47 27.97
CA LEU A 276 -3.94 24.73 27.47
C LEU A 276 -4.17 24.89 25.96
N LYS A 277 -3.85 26.05 25.38
CA LYS A 277 -3.93 26.30 23.93
C LYS A 277 -3.02 25.38 23.10
N GLU A 278 -1.89 24.94 23.65
CA GLU A 278 -0.97 24.00 22.98
C GLU A 278 -1.42 22.54 23.11
N ILE A 279 -2.41 22.28 23.97
CA ILE A 279 -3.00 20.95 24.20
C ILE A 279 -4.35 20.81 23.48
N PHE A 280 -5.21 21.84 23.50
CA PHE A 280 -6.58 21.76 22.97
C PHE A 280 -6.94 22.84 21.93
N GLY A 281 -6.06 23.80 21.66
CA GLY A 281 -6.30 24.85 20.68
C GLY A 281 -6.10 24.45 19.21
N ARG A 282 -6.37 25.38 18.30
CA ARG A 282 -6.20 25.20 16.84
C ARG A 282 -4.77 24.76 16.49
N GLU A 283 -3.78 25.39 17.12
CA GLU A 283 -2.35 25.09 16.94
C GLU A 283 -1.82 24.05 17.97
N ALA A 284 -2.73 23.26 18.58
CA ALA A 284 -2.35 22.32 19.63
C ALA A 284 -1.52 21.13 19.12
N ASN A 285 -0.21 21.30 19.06
CA ASN A 285 0.71 20.22 18.67
C ASN A 285 0.64 18.99 19.59
N HIS A 286 -0.03 19.08 20.74
CA HIS A 286 -0.13 18.03 21.74
C HIS A 286 -1.57 17.55 22.01
N ASN A 287 -2.47 17.59 21.02
CA ASN A 287 -3.86 17.13 21.17
C ASN A 287 -3.99 15.60 21.25
N PHE A 288 -3.51 15.00 22.34
CA PHE A 288 -3.48 13.55 22.53
C PHE A 288 -4.89 12.93 22.53
N LEU A 289 -5.92 13.65 23.02
CA LEU A 289 -7.27 13.11 23.19
C LEU A 289 -7.88 12.69 21.85
N VAL A 290 -7.74 13.53 20.82
CA VAL A 290 -8.27 13.26 19.48
C VAL A 290 -7.65 12.00 18.89
N TYR A 291 -6.31 11.87 19.00
CA TYR A 291 -5.60 10.70 18.50
C TYR A 291 -5.97 9.42 19.26
N LEU A 292 -6.07 9.48 20.61
CA LEU A 292 -6.45 8.31 21.41
C LEU A 292 -7.87 7.84 21.11
N VAL A 293 -8.85 8.75 21.03
CA VAL A 293 -10.25 8.41 20.72
C VAL A 293 -10.35 7.83 19.31
N LEU A 294 -9.74 8.47 18.32
CA LEU A 294 -9.73 7.98 16.94
C LEU A 294 -9.05 6.60 16.84
N ALA A 295 -7.93 6.41 17.54
CA ALA A 295 -7.23 5.14 17.60
C ALA A 295 -8.12 4.02 18.14
N LEU A 296 -8.81 4.25 19.26
CA LEU A 296 -9.72 3.27 19.85
C LEU A 296 -10.87 2.91 18.91
N ILE A 297 -11.45 3.89 18.22
CA ILE A 297 -12.51 3.65 17.23
C ILE A 297 -11.98 2.80 16.06
N VAL A 298 -10.87 3.23 15.44
CA VAL A 298 -10.27 2.53 14.29
C VAL A 298 -9.86 1.11 14.68
N MET A 299 -9.13 0.94 15.79
CA MET A 299 -8.74 -0.36 16.30
C MET A 299 -9.97 -1.24 16.59
N GLY A 300 -10.99 -0.71 17.25
CA GLY A 300 -12.21 -1.45 17.57
C GLY A 300 -12.94 -1.96 16.33
N VAL A 301 -13.13 -1.09 15.33
CA VAL A 301 -13.74 -1.44 14.04
C VAL A 301 -12.93 -2.52 13.33
N TYR A 302 -11.60 -2.36 13.24
CA TYR A 302 -10.76 -3.30 12.51
C TYR A 302 -10.54 -4.63 13.24
N VAL A 303 -10.47 -4.64 14.57
CA VAL A 303 -10.48 -5.90 15.36
C VAL A 303 -11.80 -6.64 15.15
N TRP A 304 -12.93 -5.94 15.14
CA TRP A 304 -14.23 -6.54 14.88
C TRP A 304 -14.33 -7.12 13.45
N LEU A 305 -13.92 -6.36 12.44
CA LEU A 305 -13.87 -6.82 11.05
C LEU A 305 -12.91 -8.00 10.87
N TYR A 306 -11.78 -7.98 11.54
CA TYR A 306 -10.80 -9.06 11.54
C TYR A 306 -11.39 -10.32 12.18
N ALA A 307 -11.99 -10.21 13.37
CA ALA A 307 -12.65 -11.31 14.06
C ALA A 307 -13.80 -11.91 13.22
N ARG A 308 -14.55 -11.08 12.49
CA ARG A 308 -15.58 -11.54 11.54
C ARG A 308 -14.95 -12.33 10.39
N GLY A 309 -13.83 -11.87 9.83
CA GLY A 309 -13.09 -12.59 8.79
C GLY A 309 -12.57 -13.95 9.26
N MET A 310 -12.08 -14.03 10.50
CA MET A 310 -11.63 -15.29 11.12
C MET A 310 -12.77 -16.32 11.25
N ARG A 311 -14.00 -15.88 11.54
CA ARG A 311 -15.17 -16.76 11.61
C ARG A 311 -15.56 -17.37 10.26
N GLN A 312 -15.10 -16.80 9.16
CA GLN A 312 -15.35 -17.30 7.80
C GLN A 312 -14.32 -18.36 7.36
N GLY A 313 -13.51 -18.88 8.29
CA GLY A 313 -12.56 -19.97 8.03
C GLY A 313 -11.32 -19.55 7.23
N LEU A 314 -10.96 -18.27 7.26
CA LEU A 314 -9.79 -17.77 6.52
C LEU A 314 -8.46 -18.19 7.12
N LEU A 315 -8.41 -18.16 8.45
CA LEU A 315 -7.25 -18.48 9.26
C LEU A 315 -7.76 -19.08 10.57
N GLU A 316 -6.94 -19.91 11.19
CA GLU A 316 -7.25 -20.43 12.51
C GLU A 316 -7.20 -19.31 13.56
N ARG A 317 -8.19 -19.29 14.46
CA ARG A 317 -8.28 -18.30 15.55
C ARG A 317 -6.97 -18.07 16.32
N PRO A 318 -6.18 -19.10 16.71
CA PRO A 318 -4.89 -18.88 17.39
C PRO A 318 -3.90 -18.11 16.51
N VAL A 319 -3.75 -18.49 15.24
CA VAL A 319 -2.85 -17.83 14.28
C VAL A 319 -3.24 -16.37 14.07
N GLY A 320 -4.53 -16.08 13.87
CA GLY A 320 -5.00 -14.70 13.67
C GLY A 320 -4.72 -13.79 14.87
N ARG A 321 -4.82 -14.30 16.11
CA ARG A 321 -4.45 -13.51 17.30
C ARG A 321 -2.95 -13.21 17.32
N LEU A 322 -2.11 -14.17 16.96
CA LEU A 322 -0.66 -13.99 16.90
C LEU A 322 -0.25 -13.03 15.77
N ILE A 323 -0.97 -13.00 14.65
CA ILE A 323 -0.78 -11.99 13.59
C ILE A 323 -1.10 -10.59 14.12
N LEU A 324 -2.20 -10.40 14.84
CA LEU A 324 -2.51 -9.10 15.46
C LEU A 324 -1.40 -8.67 16.44
N VAL A 325 -0.91 -9.60 17.27
CA VAL A 325 0.23 -9.32 18.16
C VAL A 325 1.46 -8.93 17.36
N ALA A 326 1.80 -9.65 16.28
CA ALA A 326 2.92 -9.30 15.42
C ALA A 326 2.79 -7.90 14.79
N ILE A 327 1.58 -7.50 14.39
CA ILE A 327 1.32 -6.14 13.89
C ILE A 327 1.59 -5.10 14.99
N VAL A 328 1.08 -5.30 16.22
CA VAL A 328 1.36 -4.39 17.34
C VAL A 328 2.87 -4.32 17.61
N THR A 329 3.54 -5.48 17.67
CA THR A 329 5.00 -5.56 17.86
C THR A 329 5.75 -4.75 16.81
N ILE A 330 5.42 -4.90 15.53
CA ILE A 330 6.06 -4.20 14.41
C ILE A 330 5.86 -2.69 14.52
N VAL A 331 4.63 -2.24 14.73
CA VAL A 331 4.31 -0.81 14.74
C VAL A 331 4.91 -0.13 15.98
N SER A 332 4.84 -0.77 17.15
CA SER A 332 5.49 -0.28 18.37
C SER A 332 7.02 -0.25 18.24
N ALA A 333 7.63 -1.22 17.57
CA ALA A 333 9.06 -1.23 17.28
C ALA A 333 9.44 -0.01 16.44
N GLY A 334 8.62 0.34 15.44
CA GLY A 334 8.80 1.53 14.62
C GLY A 334 8.92 2.79 15.49
N SER A 335 7.97 3.05 16.37
CA SER A 335 8.05 4.19 17.31
C SER A 335 9.28 4.11 18.21
N PHE A 336 9.56 2.95 18.82
CA PHE A 336 10.72 2.78 19.71
C PHE A 336 12.04 3.14 19.02
N TRP A 337 12.30 2.56 17.85
CA TRP A 337 13.55 2.77 17.11
C TRP A 337 13.66 4.16 16.48
N VAL A 338 12.54 4.75 16.05
CA VAL A 338 12.50 6.18 15.64
C VAL A 338 12.88 7.07 16.82
N GLY A 339 12.35 6.79 18.02
CA GLY A 339 12.72 7.51 19.24
C GLY A 339 14.21 7.39 19.55
N CYS A 340 14.78 6.18 19.49
CA CYS A 340 16.23 5.97 19.64
C CYS A 340 17.05 6.73 18.59
N GLY A 341 16.59 6.76 17.34
CA GLY A 341 17.23 7.56 16.28
C GLY A 341 17.19 9.05 16.60
N LEU A 342 16.03 9.59 16.95
CA LEU A 342 15.91 11.00 17.31
C LEU A 342 16.79 11.37 18.53
N THR A 343 16.92 10.48 19.51
CA THR A 343 17.85 10.65 20.64
C THR A 343 19.30 10.77 20.15
N LEU A 344 19.73 9.90 19.24
CA LEU A 344 21.09 9.93 18.68
C LEU A 344 21.32 11.19 17.82
N TYR A 345 20.34 11.55 16.99
CA TYR A 345 20.35 12.80 16.23
C TYR A 345 20.49 14.03 17.15
N ASN A 346 19.71 14.09 18.23
CA ASN A 346 19.74 15.19 19.18
C ASN A 346 21.04 15.23 20.00
N ALA A 347 21.63 14.08 20.30
CA ALA A 347 22.97 14.01 20.90
C ALA A 347 24.04 14.60 19.98
N LEU A 348 23.97 14.33 18.66
CA LEU A 348 24.87 14.92 17.67
C LEU A 348 24.67 16.43 17.49
N GLN A 349 23.45 16.92 17.70
CA GLN A 349 23.09 18.35 17.60
C GLN A 349 23.31 19.13 18.90
N LEU A 350 23.57 18.47 20.03
CA LEU A 350 23.52 19.07 21.37
C LEU A 350 22.20 19.82 21.61
N ALA A 351 21.08 19.17 21.26
CA ALA A 351 19.76 19.78 21.25
C ALA A 351 19.23 20.13 22.65
N ASP A 352 18.21 20.98 22.68
CA ASP A 352 17.57 21.49 23.89
C ASP A 352 16.69 20.46 24.62
N VAL A 353 16.27 20.78 25.84
CA VAL A 353 15.43 19.91 26.69
C VAL A 353 14.14 19.48 26.00
N LYS A 354 13.53 20.35 25.17
CA LYS A 354 12.31 20.02 24.42
C LYS A 354 12.53 18.87 23.45
N ALA A 355 13.65 18.88 22.74
CA ALA A 355 14.01 17.80 21.82
C ALA A 355 14.17 16.45 22.55
N TRP A 356 14.79 16.46 23.74
CA TRP A 356 14.92 15.27 24.58
C TRP A 356 13.58 14.75 25.11
N ILE A 357 12.69 15.63 25.56
CA ILE A 357 11.34 15.28 26.01
C ILE A 357 10.57 14.54 24.91
N ASN A 358 10.62 15.03 23.67
CA ASN A 358 9.96 14.38 22.55
C ASN A 358 10.55 12.99 22.26
N CYS A 359 11.88 12.83 22.33
CA CYS A 359 12.51 11.52 22.12
C CYS A 359 12.09 10.50 23.18
N LEU A 360 12.12 10.89 24.45
CA LEU A 360 11.70 10.02 25.56
C LEU A 360 10.23 9.62 25.45
N SER A 361 9.37 10.55 25.04
CA SER A 361 7.94 10.29 24.79
C SER A 361 7.71 9.26 23.69
N ILE A 362 8.44 9.37 22.57
CA ILE A 362 8.36 8.42 21.45
C ILE A 362 8.89 7.03 21.86
N ILE A 363 10.02 6.98 22.59
CA ILE A 363 10.58 5.73 23.11
C ILE A 363 9.57 5.05 24.04
N LEU A 364 8.98 5.80 24.97
CA LEU A 364 8.00 5.28 25.92
C LEU A 364 6.75 4.74 25.21
N ALA A 365 6.26 5.45 24.19
CA ALA A 365 5.13 5.00 23.37
C ALA A 365 5.44 3.64 22.71
N GLY A 366 6.65 3.46 22.18
CA GLY A 366 7.08 2.23 21.52
C GLY A 366 7.53 1.10 22.46
N LEU A 367 7.70 1.34 23.76
CA LEU A 367 8.36 0.41 24.68
C LEU A 367 7.68 -0.97 24.78
N ALA A 368 6.37 -1.03 24.54
CA ALA A 368 5.60 -2.27 24.52
C ALA A 368 6.10 -3.30 23.50
N PHE A 369 6.85 -2.88 22.48
CA PHE A 369 7.46 -3.80 21.52
C PHE A 369 8.34 -4.88 22.18
N VAL A 370 9.12 -4.52 23.22
CA VAL A 370 10.05 -5.45 23.87
C VAL A 370 9.34 -6.67 24.48
N PRO A 371 8.37 -6.51 25.40
CA PRO A 371 7.65 -7.66 25.96
C PRO A 371 6.82 -8.41 24.92
N LEU A 372 6.28 -7.73 23.89
CA LEU A 372 5.53 -8.39 22.82
C LEU A 372 6.42 -9.25 21.92
N ASP A 373 7.64 -8.80 21.62
CA ASP A 373 8.63 -9.57 20.85
C ASP A 373 9.05 -10.84 21.61
N LEU A 374 9.32 -10.69 22.92
CA LEU A 374 9.62 -11.81 23.82
C LEU A 374 8.44 -12.78 23.95
N TYR A 375 7.21 -12.26 23.97
CA TYR A 375 6.01 -13.09 23.99
C TYR A 375 5.89 -13.95 22.73
N LEU A 376 6.15 -13.40 21.54
CA LEU A 376 6.14 -14.15 20.29
C LEU A 376 7.24 -15.22 20.27
N LEU A 377 8.44 -14.88 20.74
CA LEU A 377 9.54 -15.85 20.88
C LEU A 377 9.17 -17.01 21.81
N TRP A 378 8.55 -16.70 22.95
CA TRP A 378 8.07 -17.72 23.88
C TRP A 378 6.96 -18.58 23.28
N ARG A 379 6.05 -17.99 22.50
CA ARG A 379 5.01 -18.72 21.78
C ARG A 379 5.57 -19.69 20.75
N VAL A 380 6.60 -19.32 20.00
CA VAL A 380 7.28 -20.23 19.06
C VAL A 380 7.85 -21.46 19.76
N ARG A 381 8.38 -21.31 20.99
CA ARG A 381 8.90 -22.46 21.76
C ARG A 381 7.81 -23.41 22.26
N ARG A 382 6.60 -22.91 22.51
CA ARG A 382 5.47 -23.72 23.03
C ARG A 382 4.58 -24.29 21.94
N ASP A 383 4.37 -23.55 20.87
CA ASP A 383 3.46 -23.87 19.78
C ASP A 383 4.06 -23.39 18.44
N PRO A 384 5.07 -24.11 17.93
CA PRO A 384 5.80 -23.68 16.74
C PRO A 384 4.89 -23.64 15.50
N GLN A 385 3.90 -24.54 15.39
CA GLN A 385 3.01 -24.62 14.24
C GLN A 385 2.23 -23.33 14.00
N ASN A 386 1.71 -22.72 15.08
CA ASN A 386 0.89 -21.50 14.97
C ASN A 386 1.70 -20.21 15.06
N ALA A 387 2.80 -20.19 15.82
CA ALA A 387 3.52 -18.97 16.16
C ALA A 387 4.70 -18.65 15.24
N GLN A 388 5.23 -19.64 14.49
CA GLN A 388 6.40 -19.44 13.66
C GLN A 388 6.14 -18.45 12.52
N GLY A 389 4.99 -18.52 11.86
CA GLY A 389 4.62 -17.57 10.78
C GLY A 389 4.62 -16.11 11.24
N PRO A 390 3.84 -15.73 12.27
CA PRO A 390 3.81 -14.37 12.81
C PRO A 390 5.18 -13.88 13.28
N ARG A 391 5.95 -14.72 13.99
CA ARG A 391 7.29 -14.37 14.46
C ARG A 391 8.25 -14.07 13.31
N ARG A 392 8.27 -14.94 12.29
CA ARG A 392 9.07 -14.75 11.08
C ARG A 392 8.72 -13.43 10.38
N GLY A 393 7.43 -13.08 10.35
CA GLY A 393 6.97 -11.79 9.84
C GLY A 393 7.58 -10.60 10.58
N VAL A 394 7.63 -10.62 11.91
CA VAL A 394 8.29 -9.57 12.71
C VAL A 394 9.78 -9.48 12.41
N VAL A 395 10.49 -10.61 12.40
CA VAL A 395 11.93 -10.65 12.15
C VAL A 395 12.27 -10.13 10.75
N LEU A 396 11.55 -10.58 9.73
CA LEU A 396 11.76 -10.12 8.35
C LEU A 396 11.43 -8.63 8.18
N PHE A 397 10.36 -8.16 8.80
CA PHE A 397 10.00 -6.74 8.74
C PHE A 397 11.08 -5.86 9.37
N LEU A 398 11.54 -6.19 10.58
CA LEU A 398 12.52 -5.38 11.30
C LEU A 398 13.93 -5.48 10.70
N LEU A 399 14.29 -6.64 10.14
CA LEU A 399 15.50 -6.78 9.32
C LEU A 399 15.43 -5.88 8.07
N GLY A 400 14.31 -5.94 7.33
CA GLY A 400 14.09 -5.11 6.15
C GLY A 400 14.09 -3.62 6.47
N ALA A 401 13.45 -3.22 7.56
CA ALA A 401 13.44 -1.84 8.05
C ALA A 401 14.85 -1.37 8.45
N GLY A 402 15.63 -2.22 9.12
CA GLY A 402 17.03 -1.94 9.46
C GLY A 402 17.91 -1.72 8.24
N ILE A 403 17.81 -2.59 7.23
CA ILE A 403 18.53 -2.44 5.96
C ILE A 403 18.15 -1.13 5.27
N LEU A 404 16.84 -0.85 5.16
CA LEU A 404 16.34 0.35 4.49
C LEU A 404 16.81 1.63 5.19
N ALA A 405 16.67 1.70 6.53
CA ALA A 405 17.16 2.82 7.33
C ALA A 405 18.68 2.99 7.22
N GLY A 406 19.43 1.87 7.22
CA GLY A 406 20.87 1.82 7.00
C GLY A 406 21.26 2.46 5.67
N VAL A 407 20.70 1.96 4.57
CA VAL A 407 21.04 2.40 3.21
C VAL A 407 20.63 3.87 2.98
N ILE A 408 19.40 4.25 3.33
CA ILE A 408 18.93 5.63 3.17
C ILE A 408 19.74 6.59 4.04
N GLY A 409 20.02 6.20 5.30
CA GLY A 409 20.81 6.99 6.22
C GLY A 409 22.23 7.22 5.71
N ALA A 410 22.91 6.16 5.28
CA ALA A 410 24.26 6.23 4.71
C ALA A 410 24.29 7.09 3.45
N ALA A 411 23.35 6.88 2.53
CA ALA A 411 23.26 7.69 1.30
C ALA A 411 23.04 9.18 1.60
N SER A 412 22.15 9.50 2.54
CA SER A 412 21.85 10.89 2.93
C SER A 412 23.07 11.56 3.59
N ALA A 413 23.76 10.84 4.48
CA ALA A 413 24.95 11.35 5.14
C ALA A 413 26.13 11.54 4.18
N LEU A 414 26.38 10.56 3.31
CA LEU A 414 27.43 10.64 2.28
C LEU A 414 27.15 11.73 1.26
N TYR A 415 25.87 11.93 0.88
CA TYR A 415 25.46 13.00 0.00
C TYR A 415 25.76 14.37 0.62
N ALA A 416 25.29 14.63 1.84
CA ALA A 416 25.53 15.90 2.53
C ALA A 416 27.03 16.15 2.76
N PHE A 417 27.78 15.13 3.17
CA PHE A 417 29.23 15.22 3.36
C PHE A 417 29.96 15.48 2.05
N GLY A 418 29.67 14.71 1.00
CA GLY A 418 30.28 14.86 -0.32
C GLY A 418 30.01 16.23 -0.93
N SER A 419 28.77 16.71 -0.85
CA SER A 419 28.40 18.08 -1.26
C SER A 419 29.22 19.14 -0.52
N SER A 420 29.48 18.96 0.78
CA SER A 420 30.32 19.88 1.56
C SER A 420 31.79 19.84 1.12
N VAL A 421 32.35 18.65 0.90
CA VAL A 421 33.76 18.48 0.47
C VAL A 421 33.99 19.04 -0.93
N LEU A 422 33.00 18.97 -1.81
CA LEU A 422 33.06 19.51 -3.18
C LEU A 422 32.82 21.03 -3.26
N GLY A 423 32.65 21.72 -2.14
CA GLY A 423 32.40 23.15 -2.10
C GLY A 423 30.97 23.57 -2.48
N SER A 424 30.04 22.60 -2.57
CA SER A 424 28.62 22.81 -2.86
C SER A 424 27.75 22.41 -1.67
N ALA A 425 28.06 22.93 -0.48
CA ALA A 425 27.37 22.56 0.76
C ALA A 425 25.87 22.89 0.68
N LEU A 426 25.02 21.97 1.17
CA LEU A 426 23.57 22.20 1.30
C LEU A 426 23.32 23.22 2.42
N GLU A 427 22.29 24.05 2.27
CA GLU A 427 21.88 25.03 3.30
C GLU A 427 21.66 24.38 4.68
N ASN A 428 21.12 23.15 4.71
CA ASN A 428 20.92 22.35 5.93
C ASN A 428 21.84 21.10 5.97
N GLY A 429 23.02 21.17 5.36
CA GLY A 429 23.93 20.02 5.18
C GLY A 429 24.26 19.29 6.48
N THR A 430 24.60 20.01 7.55
CA THR A 430 24.91 19.41 8.85
C THR A 430 23.71 18.67 9.46
N GLN A 431 22.50 19.23 9.33
CA GLN A 431 21.28 18.58 9.81
C GLN A 431 20.99 17.29 9.04
N VAL A 432 21.07 17.33 7.71
CA VAL A 432 20.88 16.15 6.85
C VAL A 432 21.94 15.09 7.16
N MET A 433 23.20 15.49 7.37
CA MET A 433 24.29 14.60 7.74
C MET A 433 24.04 13.91 9.08
N HIS A 434 23.69 14.66 10.13
CA HIS A 434 23.42 14.10 11.46
C HIS A 434 22.20 13.17 11.46
N ALA A 435 21.13 13.55 10.74
CA ALA A 435 19.93 12.72 10.60
C ALA A 435 20.24 11.42 9.84
N GLY A 436 21.00 11.52 8.73
CA GLY A 436 21.45 10.37 7.94
C GLY A 436 22.35 9.43 8.74
N LEU A 437 23.33 9.97 9.47
CA LEU A 437 24.23 9.18 10.32
C LEU A 437 23.46 8.49 11.44
N SER A 438 22.52 9.18 12.08
CA SER A 438 21.68 8.58 13.10
C SER A 438 20.82 7.44 12.55
N ALA A 439 20.18 7.62 11.39
CA ALA A 439 19.38 6.58 10.74
C ALA A 439 20.26 5.37 10.34
N PHE A 440 21.47 5.63 9.85
CA PHE A 440 22.44 4.58 9.51
C PHE A 440 22.79 3.72 10.72
N LEU A 441 23.14 4.35 11.84
CA LEU A 441 23.54 3.66 13.06
C LEU A 441 22.41 2.82 13.66
N ILE A 442 21.18 3.36 13.71
CA ILE A 442 20.01 2.58 14.13
C ILE A 442 19.73 1.43 13.17
N GLY A 443 19.84 1.67 11.85
CA GLY A 443 19.70 0.64 10.83
C GLY A 443 20.68 -0.51 11.00
N LEU A 444 21.95 -0.21 11.33
CA LEU A 444 22.99 -1.19 11.60
C LEU A 444 22.69 -2.03 12.86
N ILE A 445 22.22 -1.39 13.94
CA ILE A 445 21.82 -2.09 15.17
C ILE A 445 20.67 -3.06 14.89
N LEU A 446 19.62 -2.59 14.21
CA LEU A 446 18.47 -3.41 13.80
C LEU A 446 18.91 -4.58 12.91
N PHE A 447 19.75 -4.31 11.91
CA PHE A 447 20.29 -5.34 11.04
C PHE A 447 21.02 -6.42 11.85
N CYS A 448 21.95 -6.05 12.73
CA CYS A 448 22.71 -7.03 13.52
C CYS A 448 21.81 -7.90 14.42
N ILE A 449 20.85 -7.27 15.13
CA ILE A 449 19.93 -7.99 16.02
C ILE A 449 19.05 -8.98 15.22
N TYR A 450 18.42 -8.50 14.14
CA TYR A 450 17.44 -9.30 13.40
C TYR A 450 18.05 -10.22 12.36
N PHE A 451 19.27 -9.98 11.90
CA PHE A 451 20.05 -10.93 11.11
C PHE A 451 20.39 -12.16 11.94
N LEU A 452 20.87 -11.95 13.18
CA LEU A 452 21.14 -13.06 14.11
C LEU A 452 19.86 -13.82 14.47
N ALA A 453 18.74 -13.12 14.68
CA ALA A 453 17.44 -13.74 14.90
C ALA A 453 16.99 -14.56 13.68
N GLY A 454 17.10 -14.00 12.47
CA GLY A 454 16.74 -14.67 11.22
C GLY A 454 17.60 -15.90 10.93
N TYR A 455 18.90 -15.84 11.25
CA TYR A 455 19.79 -16.98 11.16
C TYR A 455 19.37 -18.11 12.12
N ARG A 456 19.09 -17.78 13.39
CA ARG A 456 18.61 -18.74 14.40
C ARG A 456 17.25 -19.37 14.06
N GLU A 457 16.39 -18.65 13.35
CA GLU A 457 15.06 -19.12 12.94
C GLU A 457 15.05 -19.82 11.56
N HIS A 458 16.25 -20.09 11.00
CA HIS A 458 16.48 -20.71 9.69
C HIS A 458 15.77 -19.99 8.53
N LEU A 459 15.56 -18.68 8.65
CA LEU A 459 14.92 -17.85 7.61
C LEU A 459 15.85 -17.56 6.42
N LEU A 460 17.15 -17.54 6.68
CA LEU A 460 18.19 -17.21 5.69
C LEU A 460 18.81 -18.44 5.03
N VAL A 461 18.40 -19.64 5.48
CA VAL A 461 18.85 -20.89 4.87
C VAL A 461 17.79 -21.29 3.85
N PHE A 462 18.12 -21.14 2.56
CA PHE A 462 17.33 -21.69 1.46
C PHE A 462 17.39 -23.22 1.52
N HIS A 463 16.62 -23.83 2.42
CA HIS A 463 16.33 -25.23 2.29
C HIS A 463 15.53 -25.37 1.00
N LYS A 464 16.12 -26.07 0.02
CA LYS A 464 15.38 -26.65 -1.08
C LYS A 464 14.39 -27.59 -0.39
N GLU A 465 13.14 -27.13 -0.22
CA GLU A 465 12.08 -27.98 0.31
C GLU A 465 12.18 -29.28 -0.49
N PRO A 466 12.39 -30.44 0.15
CA PRO A 466 12.25 -31.69 -0.57
C PRO A 466 10.85 -31.63 -1.15
N ALA A 467 10.76 -31.68 -2.49
CA ALA A 467 9.49 -31.59 -3.20
C ALA A 467 8.50 -32.46 -2.42
N PRO A 468 7.33 -31.94 -2.02
CA PRO A 468 6.37 -32.70 -1.22
C PRO A 468 6.29 -34.05 -1.87
N SER A 469 6.70 -35.08 -1.13
CA SER A 469 6.79 -36.44 -1.65
C SER A 469 5.48 -36.65 -2.37
N ALA A 470 5.52 -36.69 -3.70
CA ALA A 470 4.30 -36.76 -4.47
C ALA A 470 3.52 -37.93 -3.87
N PRO A 471 2.21 -37.80 -3.58
CA PRO A 471 1.43 -38.97 -3.22
C PRO A 471 1.82 -40.05 -4.21
N GLN A 472 2.21 -41.23 -3.72
CA GLN A 472 2.64 -42.34 -4.57
C GLN A 472 1.40 -42.80 -5.36
N LEU A 473 1.12 -42.06 -6.42
CA LEU A 473 0.02 -42.29 -7.34
C LEU A 473 0.54 -43.35 -8.29
N THR A 474 0.30 -44.61 -7.93
CA THR A 474 0.80 -45.77 -8.66
C THR A 474 -0.02 -46.10 -9.91
N THR A 475 -1.19 -45.47 -10.08
CA THR A 475 -2.07 -45.69 -11.22
C THR A 475 -2.33 -44.40 -12.00
N LEU A 476 -2.53 -44.54 -13.32
CA LEU A 476 -2.85 -43.43 -14.20
C LEU A 476 -4.14 -42.72 -13.78
N GLU A 477 -5.14 -43.46 -13.33
CA GLU A 477 -6.42 -42.93 -12.86
C GLU A 477 -6.23 -42.06 -11.61
N ALA A 478 -5.40 -42.48 -10.66
CA ALA A 478 -5.14 -41.71 -9.47
C ALA A 478 -4.42 -40.38 -9.79
N ILE A 479 -3.49 -40.38 -10.76
CA ILE A 479 -2.83 -39.17 -11.25
C ILE A 479 -3.84 -38.21 -11.87
N LEU A 480 -4.73 -38.72 -12.72
CA LEU A 480 -5.77 -37.92 -13.38
C LEU A 480 -6.80 -37.38 -12.39
N ASP A 481 -7.23 -38.17 -11.41
CA ASP A 481 -8.19 -37.78 -10.38
C ASP A 481 -7.60 -36.73 -9.44
N ALA A 482 -6.34 -36.90 -9.01
CA ALA A 482 -5.64 -35.90 -8.21
C ALA A 482 -5.44 -34.58 -8.98
N PHE A 483 -5.15 -34.65 -10.28
CA PHE A 483 -5.04 -33.46 -11.13
C PHE A 483 -6.40 -32.77 -11.32
N ARG A 484 -7.47 -33.55 -11.52
CA ARG A 484 -8.83 -33.03 -11.70
C ARG A 484 -9.41 -32.43 -10.41
N ALA A 485 -8.99 -32.94 -9.26
CA ALA A 485 -9.32 -32.43 -7.93
C ALA A 485 -8.45 -31.24 -7.49
N ASP A 486 -7.57 -30.74 -8.36
CA ASP A 486 -6.64 -29.63 -8.09
C ASP A 486 -5.69 -29.91 -6.90
N GLN A 487 -5.43 -31.19 -6.62
CA GLN A 487 -4.55 -31.65 -5.53
C GLN A 487 -3.08 -31.70 -5.94
N ILE A 488 -2.80 -31.85 -7.24
CA ILE A 488 -1.45 -31.82 -7.81
C ILE A 488 -1.36 -30.77 -8.92
N THR A 489 -0.22 -30.08 -8.99
CA THR A 489 0.06 -29.11 -10.06
C THR A 489 0.30 -29.81 -11.40
N ARG A 490 0.18 -29.07 -12.51
CA ARG A 490 0.45 -29.60 -13.86
C ARG A 490 1.85 -30.20 -13.99
N GLU A 491 2.86 -29.58 -13.37
CA GLU A 491 4.23 -30.10 -13.41
C GLU A 491 4.36 -31.40 -12.61
N GLN A 492 3.74 -31.47 -11.43
CA GLN A 492 3.67 -32.71 -10.63
C GLN A 492 2.94 -33.83 -11.37
N ALA A 493 1.83 -33.52 -12.06
CA ALA A 493 1.10 -34.48 -12.88
C ALA A 493 1.96 -35.00 -14.05
N LEU A 494 2.70 -34.12 -14.73
CA LEU A 494 3.62 -34.50 -15.82
C LEU A 494 4.78 -35.37 -15.31
N THR A 495 5.34 -35.04 -14.15
CA THR A 495 6.40 -35.85 -13.53
C THR A 495 5.86 -37.22 -13.13
N ALA A 496 4.69 -37.29 -12.50
CA ALA A 496 4.05 -38.55 -12.12
C ALA A 496 3.73 -39.42 -13.36
N LEU A 497 3.22 -38.81 -14.43
CA LEU A 497 2.96 -39.48 -15.71
C LEU A 497 4.24 -40.03 -16.35
N ARG A 498 5.33 -39.26 -16.35
CA ARG A 498 6.62 -39.72 -16.88
C ARG A 498 7.14 -40.93 -16.10
N THR A 499 7.10 -40.87 -14.77
CA THR A 499 7.51 -41.99 -13.91
C THR A 499 6.62 -43.21 -14.11
N TYR A 500 5.31 -43.04 -14.24
CA TYR A 500 4.38 -44.13 -14.56
C TYR A 500 4.71 -44.80 -15.89
N MET A 501 4.97 -44.01 -16.95
CA MET A 501 5.35 -44.55 -18.25
C MET A 501 6.71 -45.27 -18.23
N GLU A 502 7.71 -44.75 -17.52
CA GLU A 502 9.02 -45.39 -17.39
C GLU A 502 8.92 -46.77 -16.71
N ILE A 503 8.11 -46.89 -15.65
CA ILE A 503 7.89 -48.16 -14.94
C ILE A 503 7.19 -49.17 -15.84
N HIS A 504 6.16 -48.76 -16.58
CA HIS A 504 5.40 -49.68 -17.45
C HIS A 504 6.13 -50.05 -18.73
N HIS A 505 6.98 -49.17 -19.28
CA HIS A 505 7.76 -49.49 -20.47
C HIS A 505 8.88 -50.51 -20.18
N GLN A 506 9.41 -50.57 -18.96
CA GLN A 506 10.35 -51.62 -18.54
C GLN A 506 9.68 -52.98 -18.31
N GLN A 507 8.35 -53.04 -18.22
CA GLN A 507 7.59 -54.28 -18.05
C GLN A 507 7.07 -54.87 -19.36
N GLU A 508 7.36 -54.23 -20.51
CA GLU A 508 7.09 -54.85 -21.80
C GLU A 508 7.99 -56.08 -21.95
N PRO A 509 7.44 -57.31 -21.97
CA PRO A 509 8.26 -58.50 -22.07
C PRO A 509 9.02 -58.43 -23.39
N GLU A 510 10.35 -58.53 -23.31
CA GLU A 510 11.23 -58.69 -24.46
C GLU A 510 10.73 -59.91 -25.25
N VAL A 511 9.98 -59.66 -26.33
CA VAL A 511 9.52 -60.69 -27.26
C VAL A 511 10.77 -61.18 -27.96
N ARG A 512 11.43 -62.17 -27.35
CA ARG A 512 12.60 -62.85 -27.88
C ARG A 512 12.18 -63.45 -29.23
N PRO A 513 12.77 -63.03 -30.37
CA PRO A 513 12.39 -63.56 -31.66
C PRO A 513 12.67 -65.07 -31.69
N PRO A 514 11.85 -65.86 -32.40
CA PRO A 514 12.02 -67.30 -32.48
C PRO A 514 13.40 -67.63 -33.05
N SER A 515 14.15 -68.45 -32.31
CA SER A 515 15.41 -69.04 -32.75
C SER A 515 15.17 -69.82 -34.03
N VAL A 516 15.73 -69.34 -35.14
CA VAL A 516 15.85 -70.12 -36.38
C VAL A 516 16.77 -71.30 -36.09
N SER A 517 16.23 -72.50 -36.26
CA SER A 517 16.96 -73.77 -36.18
C SER A 517 17.98 -73.87 -37.32
N GLU A 518 19.27 -73.83 -36.96
CA GLU A 518 20.36 -74.32 -37.82
C GLU A 518 20.25 -75.84 -37.94
N GLU A 519 19.53 -76.31 -38.95
CA GLU A 519 19.45 -77.71 -39.34
C GLU A 519 20.32 -77.94 -40.59
N GLU A 520 21.40 -78.67 -40.38
CA GLU A 520 21.95 -79.69 -41.27
C GLU A 520 22.44 -79.31 -42.69
N ALA A 521 23.75 -79.07 -42.81
CA ALA A 521 24.49 -79.26 -44.06
C ALA A 521 25.83 -79.97 -43.78
N ARG A 522 25.82 -81.31 -43.77
CA ARG A 522 27.02 -82.17 -43.79
C ARG A 522 27.63 -82.16 -45.21
N PRO A 523 28.93 -81.85 -45.39
CA PRO A 523 29.63 -82.11 -46.64
C PRO A 523 30.08 -83.57 -46.72
N SER A 524 29.62 -84.28 -47.74
CA SER A 524 30.10 -85.61 -48.13
C SER A 524 31.52 -85.50 -48.72
N LYS A 525 32.43 -86.31 -48.18
CA LYS A 525 33.75 -86.60 -48.79
C LYS A 525 33.58 -87.28 -50.15
N PRO A 526 34.45 -87.00 -51.14
CA PRO A 526 34.59 -87.84 -52.32
C PRO A 526 35.57 -88.99 -52.04
N ASP A 527 35.16 -90.21 -52.36
CA ASP A 527 36.03 -91.37 -52.44
C ASP A 527 36.77 -91.35 -53.79
N GLU A 528 38.09 -91.57 -53.70
CA GLU A 528 38.97 -91.97 -54.80
C GLU A 528 38.63 -93.40 -55.24
N GLU A 529 38.43 -93.64 -56.55
CA GLU A 529 39.11 -94.72 -57.28
C GLU A 529 38.84 -94.67 -58.80
N GLN A 530 39.95 -94.82 -59.54
CA GLN A 530 40.19 -95.01 -60.99
C GLN A 530 40.18 -93.81 -61.94
#